data_AF-A0A968JM98-F1
#
_entry.id   AF-A0A968JM98-F1
#
_cell.length_a   1.000
_cell.length_b   1.000
_cell.length_c   1.000
_cell.angle_alpha   90.00
_cell.angle_beta   90.00
_cell.angle_gamma   90.00
#
_symmetry.space_group_name_H-M   'P 1'
#
loop_
_entity.id
_entity.type
_entity.pdbx_description
1 polymer ?
#
loop_
_entity_poly.entity_id
_entity_poly.type
_entity_poly.pdbx_seq_one_letter_code
_entity_poly.pdbx_strand_id
1 'polypeptide(L)'
;MSAINVVASKSVLFNLAIENSSFSFREGAAYSDSIIFEGARVQSPALFNLTNFNKVQLKDVVFEKQGSSPVMKCSSGTELILDEVDFVCGGNKEPLVVESVKKISKEKVRVE
;
A
#
# COMPACT_ATOMS: atom_id res chain seq x y z
N MET A 1 -3.15 -11.81 3.37
CA MET A 1 -3.42 -10.76 4.37
C MET A 1 -2.68 -9.49 3.97
N SER A 2 -3.34 -8.33 3.99
CA SER A 2 -2.64 -7.03 4.04
C SER A 2 -2.21 -6.82 5.48
N ALA A 3 -1.08 -6.17 5.68
CA ALA A 3 -0.76 -5.63 7.00
C ALA A 3 -1.76 -4.52 7.35
N ILE A 4 -2.09 -3.70 6.36
CA ILE A 4 -2.93 -2.52 6.52
C ILE A 4 -3.89 -2.46 5.34
N ASN A 5 -5.18 -2.49 5.66
CA ASN A 5 -6.27 -2.44 4.68
C ASN A 5 -7.28 -1.36 5.09
N VAL A 6 -7.33 -0.25 4.35
CA VAL A 6 -8.27 0.84 4.61
C VAL A 6 -9.17 1.00 3.39
N VAL A 7 -10.41 0.58 3.54
CA VAL A 7 -11.44 0.62 2.49
C VAL A 7 -12.62 1.42 3.03
N ALA A 8 -12.87 2.59 2.45
CA ALA A 8 -14.05 3.38 2.80
C ALA A 8 -15.18 3.20 1.77
N SER A 9 -16.35 3.75 2.09
CA SER A 9 -17.47 3.76 1.15
C SER A 9 -17.23 4.82 0.05
N LYS A 10 -17.95 4.69 -1.09
CA LYS A 10 -17.88 5.71 -2.14
C LYS A 10 -18.53 7.04 -1.75
N SER A 11 -19.39 7.05 -0.74
CA SER A 11 -20.11 8.24 -0.27
C SER A 11 -19.38 8.98 0.87
N VAL A 12 -18.48 8.31 1.59
CA VAL A 12 -17.70 8.89 2.68
C VAL A 12 -16.24 8.49 2.49
N LEU A 13 -15.44 9.40 1.96
CA LEU A 13 -14.02 9.20 1.74
C LEU A 13 -13.21 9.50 3.00
N PHE A 14 -12.06 8.84 3.16
CA PHE A 14 -11.16 9.09 4.29
C PHE A 14 -9.97 9.97 3.91
N ASN A 15 -9.35 10.57 4.93
CA ASN A 15 -8.02 11.18 4.85
C ASN A 15 -7.06 10.37 5.73
N LEU A 16 -5.83 10.17 5.28
CA LEU A 16 -4.79 9.46 6.01
C LEU A 16 -3.46 10.21 5.86
N ALA A 17 -2.77 10.42 6.98
CA ALA A 17 -1.40 10.88 7.02
C ALA A 17 -0.57 9.87 7.82
N ILE A 18 0.57 9.48 7.27
CA ILE A 18 1.56 8.64 7.95
C ILE A 18 2.90 9.33 7.81
N GLU A 19 3.59 9.52 8.92
CA GLU A 19 4.85 10.26 8.97
C GLU A 19 5.88 9.51 9.82
N ASN A 20 7.16 9.61 9.46
CA ASN A 20 8.32 9.11 10.22
C ASN A 20 8.13 7.65 10.68
N SER A 21 7.79 6.77 9.74
CA SER A 21 7.32 5.41 10.04
C SER A 21 8.01 4.36 9.18
N SER A 22 8.20 3.17 9.73
CA SER A 22 8.72 2.02 8.97
C SER A 22 7.80 0.81 9.15
N PHE A 23 7.50 0.15 8.04
CA PHE A 23 6.71 -1.07 7.99
C PHE A 23 7.54 -2.17 7.36
N SER A 24 7.81 -3.24 8.11
CA SER A 24 8.52 -4.41 7.62
C SER A 24 7.67 -5.67 7.71
N PHE A 25 7.93 -6.63 6.83
CA PHE A 25 7.27 -7.93 6.86
C PHE A 25 8.27 -9.07 7.03
N ARG A 26 7.91 -10.03 7.89
CA ARG A 26 8.75 -11.21 8.15
C ARG A 26 8.84 -12.08 6.90
N GLU A 27 10.06 -12.49 6.60
CA GLU A 27 10.39 -13.45 5.54
C GLU A 27 9.63 -14.78 5.75
N GLY A 28 9.10 -15.37 4.68
CA GLY A 28 8.38 -16.66 4.71
C GLY A 28 6.86 -16.60 4.90
N ALA A 29 6.26 -15.41 5.05
CA ALA A 29 4.79 -15.27 5.05
C ALA A 29 4.24 -15.50 3.62
N ALA A 30 3.46 -16.57 3.44
CA ALA A 30 2.85 -16.88 2.14
C ALA A 30 1.77 -15.86 1.78
N TYR A 31 1.93 -15.15 0.67
CA TYR A 31 0.88 -14.38 0.01
C TYR A 31 0.32 -15.23 -1.14
N SER A 32 -0.62 -16.13 -0.83
CA SER A 32 -1.39 -16.77 -1.89
C SER A 32 -2.75 -16.07 -2.02
N ASP A 33 -3.26 -16.00 -3.25
CA ASP A 33 -4.64 -15.59 -3.56
C ASP A 33 -5.70 -16.51 -2.94
N SER A 34 -5.27 -17.50 -2.14
CA SER A 34 -6.05 -18.58 -1.55
C SER A 34 -6.04 -18.60 -0.02
N ILE A 35 -5.47 -17.59 0.67
CA ILE A 35 -5.54 -17.55 2.14
C ILE A 35 -6.99 -17.39 2.56
N ILE A 36 -7.51 -18.36 3.30
CA ILE A 36 -8.83 -18.33 3.91
C ILE A 36 -8.64 -18.07 5.41
N PHE A 37 -9.17 -16.96 5.91
CA PHE A 37 -9.25 -16.66 7.35
C PHE A 37 -10.72 -16.74 7.76
N GLU A 38 -11.02 -17.59 8.73
CA GLU A 38 -12.41 -17.80 9.22
C GLU A 38 -13.43 -18.13 8.11
N GLY A 39 -13.01 -18.89 7.09
CA GLY A 39 -13.89 -19.25 5.96
C GLY A 39 -14.02 -18.17 4.89
N ALA A 40 -13.49 -16.96 5.11
CA ALA A 40 -13.43 -15.89 4.11
C ALA A 40 -12.09 -15.89 3.37
N ARG A 41 -12.12 -15.81 2.03
CA ARG A 41 -10.90 -15.58 1.23
C ARG A 41 -10.38 -14.17 1.51
N VAL A 42 -9.15 -14.08 2.00
CA VAL A 42 -8.45 -12.82 2.24
C VAL A 42 -7.58 -12.52 1.04
N GLN A 43 -8.19 -12.05 -0.04
CA GLN A 43 -7.47 -11.41 -1.15
C GLN A 43 -6.92 -10.08 -0.62
N SER A 44 -5.62 -10.04 -0.32
CA SER A 44 -4.95 -8.76 -0.22
C SER A 44 -3.98 -8.61 -1.38
N PRO A 45 -4.25 -7.67 -2.30
CA PRO A 45 -3.41 -7.48 -3.48
C PRO A 45 -2.05 -6.83 -3.14
N ALA A 46 -1.88 -6.31 -1.93
CA ALA A 46 -0.65 -5.64 -1.46
C ALA A 46 -0.48 -5.73 0.07
N LEU A 47 0.70 -5.36 0.59
CA LEU A 47 0.93 -5.17 2.03
C LEU A 47 0.04 -4.05 2.59
N PHE A 48 0.00 -2.94 1.86
CA PHE A 48 -0.70 -1.72 2.22
C PHE A 48 -1.74 -1.43 1.14
N ASN A 49 -3.02 -1.63 1.46
CA ASN A 49 -4.11 -1.48 0.51
C ASN A 49 -5.05 -0.35 0.93
N LEU A 50 -5.24 0.64 0.04
CA LEU A 50 -6.11 1.79 0.24
C LEU A 50 -7.14 1.91 -0.89
N THR A 51 -8.42 2.05 -0.55
CA THR A 51 -9.50 2.22 -1.52
C THR A 51 -10.52 3.27 -1.06
N ASN A 52 -10.95 4.15 -1.99
CA ASN A 52 -11.93 5.22 -1.75
C ASN A 52 -11.43 6.27 -0.74
N PHE A 53 -10.40 7.04 -1.12
CA PHE A 53 -9.82 8.08 -0.29
C PHE A 53 -9.94 9.48 -0.89
N ASN A 54 -10.02 10.47 -0.03
CA ASN A 54 -9.91 11.86 -0.43
C ASN A 54 -8.43 12.26 -0.51
N LYS A 55 -7.70 12.15 0.60
CA LYS A 55 -6.26 12.47 0.63
C LYS A 55 -5.47 11.42 1.40
N VAL A 56 -4.39 10.94 0.80
CA VAL A 56 -3.39 10.10 1.47
C VAL A 56 -2.05 10.79 1.35
N GLN A 57 -1.37 10.97 2.48
CA GLN A 57 -0.04 11.56 2.54
C GLN A 57 0.90 10.65 3.31
N LEU A 58 2.00 10.25 2.67
CA LEU A 58 3.10 9.53 3.28
C LEU A 58 4.34 10.42 3.26
N LYS A 59 4.94 10.63 4.42
CA LYS A 59 6.15 11.46 4.56
C LYS A 59 7.22 10.75 5.39
N ASP A 60 8.43 10.58 4.88
CA ASP A 60 9.50 9.85 5.57
C ASP A 60 9.01 8.44 6.01
N VAL A 61 8.65 7.64 5.01
CA VAL A 61 8.05 6.31 5.23
C VAL A 61 8.84 5.24 4.50
N VAL A 62 9.25 4.20 5.22
CA VAL A 62 9.95 3.05 4.66
C VAL A 62 9.03 1.84 4.66
N PHE A 63 8.90 1.16 3.52
CA PHE A 63 8.26 -0.14 3.42
C PHE A 63 9.28 -1.20 3.01
N GLU A 64 9.41 -2.25 3.82
CA GLU A 64 10.28 -3.38 3.55
C GLU A 64 9.45 -4.66 3.36
N LYS A 65 9.55 -5.27 2.18
CA LYS A 65 8.87 -6.54 1.88
C LYS A 65 9.61 -7.33 0.81
N GLN A 66 9.95 -8.57 1.15
CA GLN A 66 10.48 -9.53 0.20
C GLN A 66 9.36 -10.17 -0.66
N GLY A 67 9.70 -10.62 -1.87
CA GLY A 67 8.80 -11.32 -2.79
C GLY A 67 8.17 -10.44 -3.88
N SER A 68 7.38 -11.05 -4.76
CA SER A 68 6.96 -10.45 -6.05
C SER A 68 5.68 -9.61 -6.00
N SER A 69 4.84 -9.73 -4.97
CA SER A 69 3.59 -8.96 -4.87
C SER A 69 3.83 -7.48 -4.53
N PRO A 70 3.00 -6.56 -5.02
CA PRO A 70 3.05 -5.14 -4.69
C PRO A 70 3.09 -4.88 -3.18
N VAL A 71 3.83 -3.85 -2.78
CA VAL A 71 3.88 -3.39 -1.40
C VAL A 71 2.68 -2.50 -1.11
N MET A 72 2.42 -1.53 -1.97
CA MET A 72 1.33 -0.59 -1.81
C MET A 72 0.40 -0.65 -3.02
N LYS A 73 -0.90 -0.78 -2.77
CA LYS A 73 -1.94 -0.60 -3.78
C LYS A 73 -2.91 0.49 -3.33
N CYS A 74 -3.09 1.49 -4.19
CA CYS A 74 -4.04 2.59 -4.00
C CYS A 74 -5.05 2.59 -5.13
N SER A 75 -6.33 2.68 -4.79
CA SER A 75 -7.41 2.65 -5.78
C SER A 75 -8.52 3.64 -5.47
N SER A 76 -9.12 4.23 -6.51
CA SER A 76 -10.29 5.13 -6.40
C SER A 76 -10.07 6.31 -5.44
N GLY A 77 -9.03 7.12 -5.66
CA GLY A 77 -8.61 8.20 -4.77
C GLY A 77 -8.68 9.60 -5.40
N THR A 78 -8.76 10.64 -4.58
CA THR A 78 -8.64 12.02 -5.09
C THR A 78 -7.18 12.47 -5.11
N GLU A 79 -6.44 12.39 -4.01
CA GLU A 79 -5.05 12.84 -3.93
C GLU A 79 -4.16 11.85 -3.16
N LEU A 80 -3.04 11.46 -3.76
CA LEU A 80 -1.96 10.69 -3.14
C LEU A 80 -0.66 11.51 -3.16
N ILE A 81 -0.05 11.72 -2.00
CA ILE A 81 1.22 12.43 -1.84
C ILE A 81 2.21 11.46 -1.22
N LEU A 82 3.32 11.24 -1.92
CA LEU A 82 4.46 10.46 -1.46
C LEU A 82 5.67 11.40 -1.40
N ASP A 83 6.19 11.63 -0.20
CA ASP A 83 7.35 12.48 0.07
C ASP A 83 8.36 11.67 0.90
N GLU A 84 9.57 11.44 0.38
CA GLU A 84 10.58 10.62 1.07
C GLU A 84 10.04 9.24 1.44
N VAL A 85 9.61 8.48 0.41
CA VAL A 85 9.07 7.12 0.59
C VAL A 85 10.00 6.10 -0.06
N ASP A 86 10.51 5.18 0.75
CA ASP A 86 11.44 4.14 0.31
C ASP A 86 10.74 2.77 0.30
N PHE A 87 10.81 2.08 -0.84
CA PHE A 87 10.32 0.73 -1.02
C PHE A 87 11.50 -0.24 -1.14
N VAL A 88 11.82 -0.98 -0.07
CA VAL A 88 12.90 -1.98 -0.02
C VAL A 88 12.31 -3.36 -0.31
N CYS A 89 12.45 -3.81 -1.56
CA CYS A 89 11.66 -4.90 -2.11
C CYS A 89 12.51 -5.85 -2.95
N GLY A 90 13.22 -6.80 -2.31
CA GLY A 90 14.19 -7.70 -2.95
C GLY A 90 13.62 -8.58 -4.07
N GLY A 91 13.44 -7.99 -5.25
CA GLY A 91 12.95 -8.62 -6.48
C GLY A 91 11.65 -8.05 -7.06
N ASN A 92 10.91 -7.17 -6.37
CA ASN A 92 9.70 -6.56 -6.93
C ASN A 92 10.03 -5.26 -7.67
N LYS A 93 9.84 -5.24 -9.00
CA LYS A 93 10.06 -4.07 -9.84
C LYS A 93 8.93 -3.03 -9.76
N GLU A 94 7.77 -3.41 -9.23
CA GLU A 94 6.57 -2.57 -9.13
C GLU A 94 5.98 -2.62 -7.71
N PRO A 95 6.65 -2.01 -6.72
CA PRO A 95 6.18 -2.04 -5.34
C PRO A 95 4.95 -1.15 -5.10
N LEU A 96 4.66 -0.21 -6.00
CA LEU A 96 3.53 0.71 -5.90
C LEU A 96 2.60 0.57 -7.11
N VAL A 97 1.36 0.16 -6.87
CA VAL A 97 0.28 0.11 -7.85
C VAL A 97 -0.75 1.19 -7.55
N VAL A 98 -1.05 2.04 -8.53
CA VAL A 98 -2.03 3.12 -8.38
C VAL A 98 -3.06 3.07 -9.49
N GLU A 99 -4.33 2.97 -9.13
CA GLU A 99 -5.45 2.83 -10.06
C GLU A 99 -6.52 3.90 -9.76
N SER A 100 -6.96 4.64 -10.79
CA SER A 100 -8.06 5.61 -10.65
C SER A 100 -7.86 6.63 -9.51
N VAL A 101 -6.63 7.11 -9.33
CA VAL A 101 -6.31 8.22 -8.42
C VAL A 101 -6.13 9.49 -9.23
N LYS A 102 -6.88 10.55 -8.91
CA LYS A 102 -6.95 11.76 -9.75
C LYS A 102 -5.65 12.57 -9.76
N LYS A 103 -5.00 12.69 -8.61
CA LYS A 103 -3.75 13.44 -8.45
C LYS A 103 -2.74 12.63 -7.65
N ILE A 104 -1.53 12.54 -8.19
CA ILE A 104 -0.42 11.83 -7.55
C ILE A 104 0.79 12.76 -7.54
N SER A 105 1.31 13.07 -6.35
CA SER A 105 2.61 13.74 -6.17
C SER A 105 3.63 12.74 -5.65
N LYS A 106 4.82 12.73 -6.24
CA LYS A 106 5.93 11.87 -5.85
C LYS A 106 7.19 12.71 -5.73
N GLU A 107 7.69 12.86 -4.51
CA GLU A 107 8.93 13.56 -4.19
C GLU A 107 9.85 12.56 -3.49
N LYS A 108 11.07 12.38 -4.03
CA LYS A 108 12.08 11.47 -3.48
C LYS A 108 11.57 10.05 -3.16
N VAL A 109 10.80 9.46 -4.07
CA VAL A 109 10.37 8.06 -3.95
C VAL A 109 11.46 7.13 -4.49
N ARG A 110 11.91 6.17 -3.69
CA ARG A 110 12.96 5.21 -4.07
C ARG A 110 12.45 3.78 -4.04
N VAL A 111 13.03 2.95 -4.89
CA VAL A 111 12.80 1.50 -4.94
C VAL A 111 14.17 0.84 -4.93
N GLU A 112 14.40 0.01 -3.91
CA GLU A 112 15.66 -0.71 -3.67
C GLU A 112 15.46 -2.23 -3.74
#